data_AF-X1MDG8-F1
#
_entry.id   AF-X1MDG8-F1
#
_cell.length_a   1.000
_cell.length_b   1.000
_cell.length_c   1.000
_cell.angle_alpha   90.00
_cell.angle_beta   90.00
_cell.angle_gamma   90.00
#
_symmetry.space_group_name_H-M   'P 1'
#
loop_
_entity.id
_entity.type
_entity.pdbx_description
1 polymer ?
#
loop_
_entity_poly.entity_id
_entity_poly.type
_entity_poly.pdbx_seq_one_letter_code
_entity_poly.pdbx_strand_id
1 'polypeptide(L)'
;VLAHHSLHACVLNSLALSLAGITKETPDPPGGLIDRDLSTGEPNGLLFEMLSYIREKVLPPLSEEELINGIALANQHYLSLGITSLQEATVTNGFSQWQTFRRFKDTGKLKSRVSMMFGIEAMSQFQEAGLAPGSGDSQLCLGGVKIILSETTGKLNPPQPELNQQALNVHRAGFQLAIHAIEPSTVEAAITALEYIDSHFLQAGRRHRIEHCSECPPHLLKRLGKLKAVIVTQPPFLYYSGERYLATVPARQQQWLYRFKAFLNSGLIVAGSSDCPVAPDNPLVGICAAVTRQVESGQQLLPQECISVSQAMAMYTTNAAYA
;
A
#
# COMPACT_ATOMS: atom_id res chain seq x y z
N VAL A 1 13.31 -5.03 20.28
CA VAL A 1 13.03 -5.43 18.88
C VAL A 1 13.48 -4.30 17.99
N LEU A 2 14.36 -4.55 17.03
CA LEU A 2 14.72 -3.58 15.98
C LEU A 2 14.17 -4.10 14.65
N ALA A 3 13.27 -3.34 14.03
CA ALA A 3 12.75 -3.69 12.70
C ALA A 3 13.69 -3.14 11.62
N HIS A 4 14.01 -3.95 10.63
CA HIS A 4 14.68 -3.49 9.43
C HIS A 4 13.74 -2.53 8.67
N HIS A 5 14.29 -1.56 7.95
CA HIS A 5 13.50 -0.54 7.24
C HIS A 5 12.53 -1.15 6.20
N SER A 6 12.86 -2.33 5.67
CA SER A 6 11.96 -3.05 4.76
C SER A 6 10.73 -3.65 5.45
N LEU A 7 10.70 -3.70 6.79
CA LEU A 7 9.71 -4.39 7.62
C LEU A 7 9.64 -5.92 7.41
N HIS A 8 10.44 -6.46 6.49
CA HIS A 8 10.57 -7.89 6.19
C HIS A 8 11.61 -8.61 7.07
N ALA A 9 12.33 -7.89 7.92
CA ALA A 9 13.27 -8.48 8.86
C ALA A 9 13.28 -7.75 10.21
N CYS A 10 13.67 -8.43 11.28
CA CYS A 10 13.90 -7.83 12.58
C CYS A 10 15.03 -8.51 13.35
N VAL A 11 15.66 -7.74 14.24
CA VAL A 11 16.67 -8.21 15.18
C VAL A 11 16.10 -8.18 16.60
N LEU A 12 16.22 -9.31 17.29
CA LEU A 12 15.80 -9.55 18.66
C LEU A 12 17.02 -9.76 19.56
N ASN A 13 16.94 -9.28 20.79
CA ASN A 13 17.84 -9.72 21.85
C ASN A 13 17.31 -11.00 22.49
N SER A 14 18.10 -11.60 23.38
CA SER A 14 17.75 -12.83 24.09
C SER A 14 16.46 -12.72 24.90
N LEU A 15 16.16 -11.56 25.50
CA LEU A 15 14.88 -11.34 26.18
C LEU A 15 13.70 -11.37 25.21
N ALA A 16 13.81 -10.71 24.06
CA ALA A 16 12.75 -10.69 23.05
C ALA A 16 12.53 -12.08 22.42
N LEU A 17 13.59 -12.87 22.18
CA LEU A 17 13.46 -14.27 21.76
C LEU A 17 12.71 -15.11 22.79
N SER A 18 13.04 -14.95 24.08
CA SER A 18 12.37 -15.64 25.18
C SER A 18 10.88 -15.27 25.27
N LEU A 19 10.54 -13.98 25.19
CA LEU A 19 9.14 -13.52 25.16
C LEU A 19 8.38 -14.00 23.92
N ALA A 20 9.06 -14.13 22.78
CA ALA A 20 8.49 -14.68 21.55
C ALA A 20 8.30 -16.20 21.59
N GLY A 21 8.80 -16.88 22.63
CA GLY A 21 8.79 -18.35 22.73
C GLY A 21 9.66 -19.03 21.67
N ILE A 22 10.68 -18.34 21.15
CA ILE A 22 11.57 -18.88 20.11
C ILE A 22 12.78 -19.53 20.78
N THR A 23 12.96 -20.82 20.51
CA THR A 23 14.05 -21.66 20.98
C THR A 23 14.77 -22.33 19.80
N LYS A 24 15.85 -23.07 20.10
CA LYS A 24 16.56 -23.91 19.13
C LYS A 24 15.65 -24.91 18.40
N GLU A 25 14.60 -25.39 19.07
CA GLU A 25 13.66 -26.38 18.56
C GLU A 25 12.47 -25.77 17.81
N THR A 26 12.27 -24.44 17.88
CA THR A 26 11.21 -23.78 17.13
C THR A 26 11.46 -23.96 15.63
N PRO A 27 10.52 -24.53 14.85
CA PRO A 27 10.69 -24.61 13.39
C PRO A 27 10.44 -23.25 12.75
N ASP A 28 10.93 -23.07 11.52
CA ASP A 28 10.61 -21.89 10.72
C ASP A 28 9.12 -21.92 10.31
N PRO A 29 8.37 -20.81 10.47
CA PRO A 29 6.97 -20.76 10.08
C PRO A 29 6.82 -20.69 8.55
N PRO A 30 5.65 -21.02 7.98
CA PRO A 30 5.39 -20.82 6.56
C PRO A 30 5.67 -19.37 6.13
N GLY A 31 6.60 -19.18 5.20
CA GLY A 31 6.97 -17.87 4.66
C GLY A 31 7.92 -17.05 5.54
N GLY A 32 8.29 -17.51 6.74
CA GLY A 32 9.27 -16.85 7.60
C GLY A 32 10.52 -17.69 7.85
N LEU A 33 11.56 -17.05 8.37
CA LEU A 33 12.84 -17.69 8.66
C LEU A 33 13.39 -17.17 9.99
N ILE A 34 13.83 -18.08 10.85
CA ILE A 34 14.59 -17.75 12.06
C ILE A 34 16.06 -18.05 11.75
N ASP A 35 16.91 -17.05 11.74
CA ASP A 35 18.33 -17.27 11.50
C ASP A 35 19.01 -17.86 12.75
N ARG A 36 19.93 -18.80 12.53
CA ARG A 36 20.55 -19.63 13.57
C ARG A 36 22.05 -19.63 13.42
N ASP A 37 22.73 -19.63 14.56
CA ASP A 37 24.17 -19.86 14.59
C ASP A 37 24.49 -21.27 14.07
N LEU A 38 25.38 -21.36 13.08
CA LEU A 38 25.71 -22.62 12.41
C LEU A 38 26.40 -23.64 13.33
N SER A 39 27.08 -23.18 14.38
CA SER A 39 27.84 -24.06 15.27
C SER A 39 27.01 -24.63 16.41
N THR A 40 26.03 -23.87 16.89
CA THR A 40 25.21 -24.22 18.06
C THR A 40 23.77 -24.58 17.69
N GLY A 41 23.27 -24.09 16.56
CA GLY A 41 21.87 -24.16 16.17
C GLY A 41 20.96 -23.22 16.95
N GLU A 42 21.50 -22.37 17.83
CA GLU A 42 20.71 -21.42 18.60
C GLU A 42 20.23 -20.26 17.70
N PRO A 43 18.99 -19.76 17.89
CA PRO A 43 18.52 -18.55 17.22
C PRO A 43 19.45 -17.37 17.51
N ASN A 44 19.97 -16.73 16.47
CA ASN A 44 20.92 -15.62 16.63
C ASN A 44 20.24 -14.24 16.79
N GLY A 45 18.89 -14.23 16.73
CA GLY A 45 18.07 -13.04 16.89
C GLY A 45 17.68 -12.34 15.59
N LEU A 46 18.21 -12.73 14.43
CA LEU A 46 17.76 -12.24 13.13
C LEU A 46 16.58 -13.09 12.61
N LEU A 47 15.47 -12.45 12.26
CA LEU A 47 14.27 -13.12 11.75
C LEU A 47 13.77 -12.41 10.49
N PHE A 48 13.19 -13.17 9.56
CA PHE A 48 12.60 -12.70 8.31
C PHE A 48 11.11 -13.04 8.24
N GLU A 49 10.30 -12.10 7.74
CA GLU A 49 8.83 -12.18 7.61
C GLU A 49 8.06 -12.51 8.92
N MET A 50 8.70 -12.30 10.07
CA MET A 50 8.12 -12.61 11.39
C MET A 50 7.75 -11.36 12.19
N LEU A 51 7.87 -10.15 11.63
CA LEU A 51 7.66 -8.91 12.37
C LEU A 51 6.25 -8.80 12.99
N SER A 52 5.21 -9.27 12.29
CA SER A 52 3.84 -9.29 12.82
C SER A 52 3.72 -10.20 14.05
N TYR A 53 4.28 -11.40 14.00
CA TYR A 53 4.33 -12.33 15.13
C TYR A 53 5.07 -11.71 16.32
N ILE A 54 6.22 -11.07 16.07
CA ILE A 54 7.00 -10.41 17.11
C ILE A 54 6.25 -9.22 17.71
N ARG A 55 5.56 -8.41 16.90
CA ARG A 55 4.75 -7.29 17.39
C ARG A 55 3.64 -7.77 18.31
N GLU A 56 2.99 -8.89 17.99
CA GLU A 56 1.92 -9.45 18.81
C GLU A 56 2.45 -10.06 20.12
N LYS A 57 3.54 -10.84 20.05
CA LYS A 57 4.03 -11.62 21.20
C LYS A 57 4.96 -10.86 22.13
N VAL A 58 5.73 -9.92 21.60
CA VAL A 58 6.84 -9.29 22.34
C VAL A 58 6.56 -7.85 22.69
N LEU A 59 5.89 -7.10 21.80
CA LEU A 59 5.67 -5.68 22.03
C LEU A 59 4.37 -5.48 22.82
N PRO A 60 4.41 -4.73 23.94
CA PRO A 60 3.17 -4.34 24.59
C PRO A 60 2.33 -3.48 23.64
N PRO A 61 0.99 -3.59 23.66
CA PRO A 61 0.15 -2.70 22.90
C PRO A 61 0.39 -1.27 23.39
N LEU A 62 0.38 -0.31 22.46
CA LEU A 62 0.39 1.10 22.80
C LEU A 62 -0.83 1.41 23.67
N SER A 63 -0.63 2.15 24.75
CA SER A 63 -1.72 2.69 25.55
C SER A 63 -2.55 3.67 24.70
N GLU A 64 -3.79 3.91 25.11
CA GLU A 64 -4.66 4.89 24.44
C GLU A 64 -4.03 6.28 24.44
N GLU A 65 -3.37 6.67 25.52
CA GLU A 65 -2.66 7.94 25.62
C GLU A 65 -1.51 8.05 24.61
N GLU A 66 -0.69 7.00 24.48
CA GLU A 66 0.39 6.95 23.49
C GLU A 66 -0.13 7.02 22.05
N LEU A 67 -1.24 6.34 21.74
CA LEU A 67 -1.87 6.41 20.43
C LEU A 67 -2.39 7.82 20.11
N ILE A 68 -3.06 8.45 21.07
CA ILE A 68 -3.60 9.82 20.96
C ILE A 68 -2.47 10.85 20.78
N ASN A 69 -1.38 10.70 21.53
CA ASN A 69 -0.22 11.59 21.40
C ASN A 69 0.52 11.35 20.08
N GLY A 70 0.68 10.09 19.69
CA GLY A 70 1.32 9.70 18.43
C GLY A 70 0.57 10.23 17.21
N ILE A 71 -0.76 10.08 17.15
CA ILE A 71 -1.54 10.62 16.02
C ILE A 71 -1.55 12.14 16.00
N ALA A 72 -1.51 12.81 17.14
CA ALA A 72 -1.42 14.27 17.20
C ALA A 72 -0.11 14.78 16.61
N LEU A 73 1.02 14.13 16.95
CA LEU A 73 2.33 14.42 16.39
C LEU A 73 2.37 14.13 14.88
N ALA A 74 1.86 12.97 14.44
CA ALA A 74 1.76 12.64 13.02
C ALA A 74 0.91 13.65 12.25
N ASN A 75 -0.24 14.05 12.79
CA ASN A 75 -1.10 15.05 12.17
C ASN A 75 -0.42 16.43 12.10
N GLN A 76 0.32 16.85 13.13
CA GLN A 76 1.09 18.09 13.07
C GLN A 76 2.17 18.03 11.98
N HIS A 77 2.86 16.89 11.85
CA HIS A 77 3.84 16.65 10.80
C HIS A 77 3.20 16.74 9.41
N TYR A 78 2.11 16.01 9.16
CA TYR A 78 1.38 16.07 7.89
C TYR A 78 0.95 17.49 7.53
N LEU A 79 0.38 18.24 8.49
CA LEU A 79 -0.04 19.62 8.26
C LEU A 79 1.14 20.55 7.97
N SER A 80 2.31 20.32 8.58
CA SER A 80 3.52 21.11 8.30
C SER A 80 4.03 20.90 6.86
N LEU A 81 3.69 19.76 6.25
CA LEU A 81 3.96 19.43 4.85
C LEU A 81 2.81 19.83 3.90
N GLY A 82 1.75 20.46 4.41
CA GLY A 82 0.56 20.82 3.64
C GLY A 82 -0.39 19.66 3.31
N ILE A 83 -0.19 18.49 3.92
CA ILE A 83 -1.03 17.31 3.73
C ILE A 83 -2.29 17.44 4.60
N THR A 84 -3.42 17.71 3.96
CA THR A 84 -4.72 17.94 4.64
C THR A 84 -5.73 16.81 4.47
N SER A 85 -5.40 15.79 3.68
CA SER A 85 -6.23 14.61 3.43
C SER A 85 -5.37 13.37 3.31
N LEU A 86 -5.80 12.29 3.94
CA LEU A 86 -5.14 10.99 3.97
C LEU A 86 -6.07 9.94 3.36
N GLN A 87 -5.49 9.02 2.60
CA GLN A 87 -6.16 7.78 2.23
C GLN A 87 -5.45 6.65 2.96
N GLU A 88 -6.06 6.17 4.03
CA GLU A 88 -5.49 5.12 4.86
C GLU A 88 -5.77 3.78 4.17
N ALA A 89 -4.72 3.10 3.70
CA ALA A 89 -4.82 1.94 2.83
C ALA A 89 -4.27 0.65 3.48
N THR A 90 -4.25 0.58 4.81
CA THR A 90 -3.79 -0.59 5.57
C THR A 90 -4.74 -1.77 5.37
N VAL A 91 -4.20 -2.89 4.88
CA VAL A 91 -5.01 -4.09 4.55
C VAL A 91 -5.62 -4.77 5.79
N THR A 92 -5.09 -4.52 6.98
CA THR A 92 -5.61 -5.10 8.23
C THR A 92 -6.60 -4.18 8.95
N ASN A 93 -6.97 -3.04 8.36
CA ASN A 93 -7.99 -2.19 8.94
C ASN A 93 -9.33 -2.94 9.03
N GLY A 94 -9.85 -3.03 10.25
CA GLY A 94 -11.18 -3.53 10.55
C GLY A 94 -12.04 -2.52 11.30
N PHE A 95 -13.13 -3.00 11.90
CA PHE A 95 -14.08 -2.15 12.59
C PHE A 95 -13.47 -1.45 13.83
N SER A 96 -12.50 -2.09 14.51
CA SER A 96 -11.79 -1.49 15.64
C SER A 96 -10.90 -0.31 15.21
N GLN A 97 -10.24 -0.39 14.05
CA GLN A 97 -9.50 0.73 13.48
C GLN A 97 -10.44 1.88 13.10
N TRP A 98 -11.60 1.57 12.50
CA TRP A 98 -12.63 2.58 12.23
C TRP A 98 -13.04 3.36 13.50
N GLN A 99 -13.31 2.65 14.60
CA GLN A 99 -13.62 3.28 15.88
C GLN A 99 -12.45 4.11 16.44
N THR A 100 -11.21 3.67 16.23
CA THR A 100 -10.01 4.39 16.64
C THR A 100 -9.87 5.71 15.88
N PHE A 101 -10.04 5.68 14.55
CA PHE A 101 -10.05 6.90 13.74
C PHE A 101 -11.18 7.84 14.17
N ARG A 102 -12.39 7.33 14.43
CA ARG A 102 -13.49 8.15 14.98
C ARG A 102 -13.07 8.86 16.25
N ARG A 103 -12.48 8.16 17.22
CA ARG A 103 -11.96 8.78 18.46
C ARG A 103 -10.90 9.85 18.17
N PHE A 104 -9.98 9.62 17.23
CA PHE A 104 -8.98 10.61 16.85
C PHE A 104 -9.59 11.88 16.24
N LYS A 105 -10.70 11.75 15.49
CA LYS A 105 -11.47 12.87 14.96
C LYS A 105 -12.25 13.59 16.07
N ASP A 106 -12.97 12.85 16.91
CA ASP A 106 -13.81 13.37 17.99
C ASP A 106 -12.98 14.16 19.02
N THR A 107 -11.76 13.69 19.31
CA THR A 107 -10.81 14.38 20.22
C THR A 107 -10.06 15.54 19.57
N GLY A 108 -10.26 15.78 18.26
CA GLY A 108 -9.59 16.83 17.49
C GLY A 108 -8.09 16.63 17.30
N LYS A 109 -7.57 15.42 17.59
CA LYS A 109 -6.13 15.08 17.50
C LYS A 109 -5.70 14.78 16.07
N LEU A 110 -6.63 14.31 15.24
CA LEU A 110 -6.45 14.15 13.80
C LEU A 110 -7.32 15.17 13.04
N LYS A 111 -6.70 16.26 12.60
CA LYS A 111 -7.39 17.34 11.87
C LYS A 111 -7.49 17.06 10.38
N SER A 112 -6.50 16.40 9.78
CA SER A 112 -6.56 15.99 8.38
C SER A 112 -7.75 15.09 8.11
N ARG A 113 -8.37 15.23 6.93
CA ARG A 113 -9.47 14.37 6.49
C ARG A 113 -8.94 12.96 6.25
N VAL A 114 -9.74 11.95 6.54
CA VAL A 114 -9.35 10.54 6.31
C VAL A 114 -10.40 9.84 5.47
N SER A 115 -9.99 9.28 4.35
CA SER A 115 -10.72 8.21 3.68
C SER A 115 -10.07 6.90 4.10
N MET A 116 -10.74 6.15 4.98
CA MET A 116 -10.20 4.91 5.53
C MET A 116 -10.64 3.73 4.66
N MET A 117 -9.69 3.03 4.07
CA MET A 117 -9.94 1.73 3.45
C MET A 117 -9.91 0.64 4.51
N PHE A 118 -10.57 -0.48 4.24
CA PHE A 118 -10.56 -1.63 5.12
C PHE A 118 -10.14 -2.89 4.37
N GLY A 119 -9.61 -3.85 5.11
CA GLY A 119 -9.26 -5.16 4.57
C GLY A 119 -10.48 -5.93 4.12
N ILE A 120 -10.34 -6.71 3.04
CA ILE A 120 -11.43 -7.57 2.57
C ILE A 120 -11.93 -8.53 3.66
N GLU A 121 -11.06 -8.98 4.56
CA GLU A 121 -11.42 -9.86 5.69
C GLU A 121 -12.39 -9.20 6.68
N ALA A 122 -12.37 -7.86 6.79
CA ALA A 122 -13.25 -7.12 7.68
C ALA A 122 -14.62 -6.79 7.06
N MET A 123 -14.89 -7.21 5.82
CA MET A 123 -16.09 -6.82 5.09
C MET A 123 -17.40 -7.19 5.79
N SER A 124 -17.48 -8.37 6.40
CA SER A 124 -18.66 -8.78 7.18
C SER A 124 -18.91 -7.86 8.38
N GLN A 125 -17.85 -7.47 9.10
CA GLN A 125 -17.94 -6.60 10.27
C GLN A 125 -18.56 -5.24 9.91
N PHE A 126 -18.14 -4.64 8.79
CA PHE A 126 -18.70 -3.38 8.32
C PHE A 126 -20.15 -3.51 7.85
N GLN A 127 -20.49 -4.62 7.17
CA GLN A 127 -21.87 -4.91 6.75
C GLN A 127 -22.81 -5.12 7.94
N GLU A 128 -22.40 -5.89 8.94
CA GLU A 128 -23.15 -6.12 10.19
C GLU A 128 -23.34 -4.83 10.98
N ALA A 129 -22.34 -3.95 10.97
CA ALA A 129 -22.44 -2.61 11.55
C ALA A 129 -23.30 -1.62 10.72
N GLY A 130 -23.84 -2.05 9.57
CA GLY A 130 -24.65 -1.22 8.68
C GLY A 130 -23.86 -0.11 7.97
N LEU A 131 -22.54 -0.23 7.87
CA LEU A 131 -21.68 0.75 7.22
C LEU A 131 -21.54 0.45 5.73
N ALA A 132 -21.96 1.41 4.91
CA ALA A 132 -21.89 1.39 3.45
C ALA A 132 -20.76 2.30 2.93
N PRO A 133 -20.43 2.26 1.62
CA PRO A 133 -19.46 3.17 1.03
C PRO A 133 -19.80 4.64 1.34
N GLY A 134 -18.81 5.40 1.80
CA GLY A 134 -18.98 6.81 2.17
C GLY A 134 -19.61 7.06 3.55
N SER A 135 -19.89 6.03 4.35
CA SER A 135 -20.33 6.20 5.73
C SER A 135 -19.35 7.05 6.54
N GLY A 136 -19.85 7.81 7.52
CA GLY A 136 -19.07 8.80 8.27
C GLY A 136 -19.49 10.21 7.89
N ASP A 137 -18.53 11.12 7.75
CA ASP A 137 -18.76 12.52 7.44
C ASP A 137 -17.63 13.12 6.56
N SER A 138 -17.60 14.46 6.43
CA SER A 138 -16.58 15.17 5.65
C SER A 138 -15.15 15.07 6.21
N GLN A 139 -14.99 14.55 7.43
CA GLN A 139 -13.74 14.51 8.19
C GLN A 139 -13.18 13.09 8.28
N LEU A 140 -14.05 12.08 8.39
CA LEU A 140 -13.71 10.67 8.29
C LEU A 140 -14.79 9.95 7.49
N CYS A 141 -14.41 9.36 6.37
CA CYS A 141 -15.31 8.56 5.54
C CYS A 141 -14.75 7.14 5.35
N LEU A 142 -15.67 6.18 5.27
CA LEU A 142 -15.35 4.81 4.90
C LEU A 142 -15.15 4.74 3.39
N GLY A 143 -13.90 4.52 2.99
CA GLY A 143 -13.44 4.49 1.60
C GLY A 143 -13.65 3.13 0.93
N GLY A 144 -12.62 2.66 0.22
CA GLY A 144 -12.63 1.40 -0.51
C GLY A 144 -12.23 0.17 0.30
N VAL A 145 -12.20 -0.98 -0.37
CA VAL A 145 -11.67 -2.24 0.16
C VAL A 145 -10.26 -2.45 -0.39
N LYS A 146 -9.31 -2.68 0.50
CA LYS A 146 -7.92 -2.98 0.19
C LYS A 146 -7.74 -4.49 0.00
N ILE A 147 -7.07 -4.86 -1.09
CA ILE A 147 -6.59 -6.22 -1.37
C ILE A 147 -5.10 -6.14 -1.69
N ILE A 148 -4.30 -7.05 -1.13
CA ILE A 148 -2.89 -7.20 -1.48
C ILE A 148 -2.68 -8.49 -2.27
N LEU A 149 -2.07 -8.36 -3.44
CA LEU A 149 -1.62 -9.50 -4.23
C LEU A 149 -0.16 -9.80 -3.87
N SER A 150 0.16 -11.08 -3.70
CA SER A 150 1.52 -11.55 -3.41
C SER A 150 1.86 -12.77 -4.25
N GLU A 151 3.14 -12.93 -4.57
CA GLU A 151 3.70 -14.14 -5.18
C GLU A 151 4.86 -14.73 -4.36
N THR A 152 4.97 -14.39 -3.07
CA THR A 152 6.07 -14.84 -2.20
C THR A 152 6.21 -16.36 -2.10
N THR A 153 5.13 -17.12 -2.35
CA THR A 153 5.13 -18.60 -2.37
C THR A 153 5.38 -19.19 -3.77
N GLY A 154 5.71 -18.36 -4.76
CA GLY A 154 5.87 -18.74 -6.16
C GLY A 154 4.54 -18.90 -6.92
N LYS A 155 3.41 -18.53 -6.30
CA LYS A 155 2.08 -18.53 -6.90
C LYS A 155 1.32 -17.28 -6.48
N LEU A 156 0.48 -16.78 -7.37
CA LEU A 156 -0.44 -15.68 -7.09
C LEU A 156 -1.35 -16.03 -5.89
N ASN A 157 -1.34 -15.14 -4.91
CA ASN A 157 -2.21 -15.18 -3.75
C ASN A 157 -2.92 -13.82 -3.57
N PRO A 158 -4.26 -13.80 -3.44
CA PRO A 158 -5.17 -14.93 -3.61
C PRO A 158 -5.14 -15.47 -5.06
N PRO A 159 -5.41 -16.78 -5.29
CA PRO A 159 -5.51 -17.34 -6.64
C PRO A 159 -6.50 -16.59 -7.53
N GLN A 160 -6.25 -16.50 -8.83
CA GLN A 160 -7.07 -15.68 -9.75
C GLN A 160 -8.58 -15.92 -9.65
N PRO A 161 -9.11 -17.16 -9.60
CA PRO A 161 -10.56 -17.38 -9.47
C PRO A 161 -11.13 -16.79 -8.18
N GLU A 162 -10.38 -16.88 -7.09
CA GLU A 162 -10.76 -16.31 -5.80
C GLU A 162 -10.71 -14.79 -5.85
N LEU A 163 -9.63 -14.21 -6.38
CA LEU A 163 -9.49 -12.77 -6.59
C LEU A 163 -10.67 -12.19 -7.39
N ASN A 164 -11.06 -12.87 -8.47
CA ASN A 164 -12.19 -12.46 -9.31
C ASN A 164 -13.50 -12.42 -8.50
N GLN A 165 -13.76 -13.47 -7.70
CA GLN A 165 -14.97 -13.56 -6.89
C GLN A 165 -14.97 -12.53 -5.75
N GLN A 166 -13.82 -12.34 -5.09
CA GLN A 166 -13.60 -11.31 -4.08
C GLN A 166 -13.87 -9.91 -4.66
N ALA A 167 -13.28 -9.58 -5.80
CA ALA A 167 -13.46 -8.30 -6.48
C ALA A 167 -14.93 -8.06 -6.86
N LEU A 168 -15.60 -9.07 -7.43
CA LEU A 168 -17.01 -9.00 -7.78
C LEU A 168 -17.90 -8.76 -6.55
N ASN A 169 -17.62 -9.42 -5.43
CA ASN A 169 -18.38 -9.26 -4.19
C ASN A 169 -18.23 -7.85 -3.60
N VAL A 170 -17.00 -7.31 -3.60
CA VAL A 170 -16.73 -5.92 -3.18
C VAL A 170 -17.49 -4.92 -4.07
N HIS A 171 -17.44 -5.11 -5.40
CA HIS A 171 -18.18 -4.26 -6.33
C HIS A 171 -19.69 -4.30 -6.08
N ARG A 172 -20.25 -5.50 -5.87
CA ARG A 172 -21.69 -5.69 -5.56
C ARG A 172 -22.11 -5.01 -4.27
N ALA A 173 -21.24 -4.97 -3.27
CA ALA A 173 -21.46 -4.24 -2.03
C ALA A 173 -21.32 -2.71 -2.19
N GLY A 174 -20.99 -2.23 -3.39
CA GLY A 174 -20.91 -0.82 -3.75
C GLY A 174 -19.58 -0.15 -3.46
N PHE A 175 -18.60 -0.87 -2.93
CA PHE A 175 -17.30 -0.34 -2.56
C PHE A 175 -16.35 -0.22 -3.77
N GLN A 176 -15.43 0.75 -3.69
CA GLN A 176 -14.29 0.84 -4.59
C GLN A 176 -13.23 -0.20 -4.17
N LEU A 177 -12.63 -0.90 -5.14
CA LEU A 177 -11.46 -1.75 -4.93
C LEU A 177 -10.17 -0.92 -5.01
N ALA A 178 -9.25 -1.18 -4.07
CA ALA A 178 -7.86 -0.74 -4.08
C ALA A 178 -6.95 -1.98 -4.05
N ILE A 179 -6.39 -2.36 -5.21
CA ILE A 179 -5.62 -3.59 -5.36
C ILE A 179 -4.13 -3.26 -5.42
N HIS A 180 -3.34 -3.74 -4.45
CA HIS A 180 -1.89 -3.63 -4.49
C HIS A 180 -1.32 -4.61 -5.52
N ALA A 181 -0.64 -4.07 -6.53
CA ALA A 181 0.00 -4.83 -7.60
C ALA A 181 1.27 -4.11 -8.08
N ILE A 182 2.42 -4.77 -7.95
CA ILE A 182 3.74 -4.20 -8.26
C ILE A 182 4.28 -4.82 -9.54
N GLU A 183 4.39 -6.15 -9.59
CA GLU A 183 5.01 -6.91 -10.67
C GLU A 183 4.03 -7.18 -11.82
N PRO A 184 4.51 -7.46 -13.06
CA PRO A 184 3.64 -7.61 -14.23
C PRO A 184 2.54 -8.66 -14.05
N SER A 185 2.85 -9.79 -13.40
CA SER A 185 1.91 -10.86 -13.04
C SER A 185 0.79 -10.37 -12.11
N THR A 186 1.14 -9.67 -11.03
CA THR A 186 0.15 -9.10 -10.10
C THR A 186 -0.68 -7.99 -10.75
N VAL A 187 -0.07 -7.17 -11.62
CA VAL A 187 -0.77 -6.13 -12.38
C VAL A 187 -1.75 -6.77 -13.36
N GLU A 188 -1.34 -7.84 -14.05
CA GLU A 188 -2.22 -8.63 -14.92
C GLU A 188 -3.38 -9.26 -14.14
N ALA A 189 -3.12 -9.80 -12.95
CA ALA A 189 -4.14 -10.38 -12.10
C ALA A 189 -5.18 -9.36 -11.64
N ALA A 190 -4.73 -8.17 -11.23
CA ALA A 190 -5.61 -7.05 -10.88
C ALA A 190 -6.46 -6.60 -12.08
N ILE A 191 -5.86 -6.44 -13.27
CA ILE A 191 -6.58 -6.11 -14.51
C ILE A 191 -7.64 -7.17 -14.83
N THR A 192 -7.27 -8.44 -14.72
CA THR A 192 -8.17 -9.57 -15.01
C THR A 192 -9.37 -9.59 -14.05
N ALA A 193 -9.16 -9.26 -12.77
CA ALA A 193 -10.24 -9.14 -11.80
C ALA A 193 -11.20 -7.99 -12.12
N LEU A 194 -10.68 -6.85 -12.60
CA LEU A 194 -11.51 -5.72 -13.04
C LEU A 194 -12.27 -6.02 -14.34
N GLU A 195 -11.63 -6.69 -15.32
CA GLU A 195 -12.30 -7.17 -16.54
C GLU A 195 -13.42 -8.17 -16.22
N TYR A 196 -13.22 -9.02 -15.20
CA TYR A 196 -14.23 -9.95 -14.72
C TYR A 196 -15.44 -9.23 -14.11
N ILE A 197 -15.24 -8.09 -13.43
CA ILE A 197 -16.36 -7.26 -12.96
C ILE A 197 -17.15 -6.70 -14.14
N ASP A 198 -16.47 -6.10 -15.12
CA ASP A 198 -17.09 -5.52 -16.32
C ASP A 198 -17.90 -6.56 -17.12
N SER A 199 -17.46 -7.83 -17.13
CA SER A 199 -18.20 -8.91 -17.80
C SER A 199 -19.49 -9.33 -17.08
N HIS A 200 -19.65 -8.97 -15.80
CA HIS A 200 -20.81 -9.33 -14.97
C HIS A 200 -21.71 -8.14 -14.63
N PHE A 201 -21.19 -6.92 -14.67
CA PHE A 201 -21.90 -5.69 -14.31
C PHE A 201 -21.65 -4.58 -15.32
N LEU A 202 -22.72 -4.05 -15.91
CA LEU A 202 -22.66 -2.87 -16.78
C LEU A 202 -22.53 -1.55 -16.01
N GLN A 203 -22.58 -1.59 -14.67
CA GLN A 203 -22.48 -0.38 -13.85
C GLN A 203 -21.03 0.10 -13.79
N ALA A 204 -20.69 0.98 -14.73
CA ALA A 204 -19.45 1.75 -14.68
C ALA A 204 -19.41 2.67 -13.45
N GLY A 205 -18.21 3.13 -13.08
CA GLY A 205 -18.06 4.33 -12.26
C GLY A 205 -17.68 4.14 -10.80
N ARG A 206 -17.28 2.94 -10.36
CA ARG A 206 -16.71 2.73 -9.01
C ARG A 206 -15.28 3.22 -8.85
N ARG A 207 -14.64 3.67 -9.95
CA ARG A 207 -13.25 4.17 -9.97
C ARG A 207 -12.27 3.19 -9.34
N HIS A 208 -12.46 1.88 -9.59
CA HIS A 208 -11.54 0.86 -9.08
C HIS A 208 -10.10 1.21 -9.43
N ARG A 209 -9.20 0.92 -8.51
CA ARG A 209 -7.84 1.43 -8.57
C ARG A 209 -6.80 0.37 -8.27
N ILE A 210 -5.66 0.54 -8.91
CA ILE A 210 -4.49 -0.30 -8.73
C ILE A 210 -3.43 0.56 -8.03
N GLU A 211 -2.98 0.09 -6.88
CA GLU A 211 -1.90 0.69 -6.11
C GLU A 211 -0.56 0.24 -6.67
N HIS A 212 0.39 1.17 -6.66
CA HIS A 212 1.73 1.06 -7.24
C HIS A 212 1.70 0.98 -8.77
N CYS A 213 1.22 -0.13 -9.33
CA CYS A 213 1.33 -0.45 -10.76
C CYS A 213 2.78 -0.22 -11.25
N SER A 214 3.75 -0.66 -10.43
CA SER A 214 5.16 -0.31 -10.59
C SER A 214 5.71 -0.80 -11.92
N GLU A 215 5.48 -2.07 -12.27
CA GLU A 215 5.92 -2.68 -13.51
C GLU A 215 4.72 -3.01 -14.40
N CYS A 216 4.37 -2.06 -15.27
CA CYS A 216 3.31 -2.28 -16.25
C CYS A 216 3.94 -2.43 -17.63
N PRO A 217 3.82 -3.56 -18.35
CA PRO A 217 4.22 -3.67 -19.75
C PRO A 217 3.23 -2.98 -20.72
N PRO A 218 3.59 -2.74 -21.99
CA PRO A 218 2.69 -2.09 -22.96
C PRO A 218 1.36 -2.81 -23.20
N HIS A 219 1.35 -4.15 -23.19
CA HIS A 219 0.11 -4.91 -23.41
C HIS A 219 -0.87 -4.78 -22.23
N LEU A 220 -0.37 -4.69 -20.99
CA LEU A 220 -1.20 -4.43 -19.81
C LEU A 220 -1.70 -2.98 -19.79
N LEU A 221 -0.88 -2.00 -20.17
CA LEU A 221 -1.29 -0.60 -20.30
C LEU A 221 -2.48 -0.44 -21.27
N LYS A 222 -2.43 -1.16 -22.41
CA LYS A 222 -3.53 -1.17 -23.37
C LYS A 222 -4.83 -1.72 -22.79
N ARG A 223 -4.76 -2.71 -21.89
CA ARG A 223 -5.94 -3.24 -21.17
C ARG A 223 -6.45 -2.24 -20.14
N LEU A 224 -5.57 -1.65 -19.34
CA LEU A 224 -5.93 -0.61 -18.36
C LEU A 224 -6.68 0.57 -18.98
N GLY A 225 -6.20 1.08 -20.12
CA GLY A 225 -6.86 2.19 -20.82
C GLY A 225 -8.32 1.93 -21.19
N LYS A 226 -8.73 0.67 -21.37
CA LYS A 226 -10.13 0.29 -21.63
C LYS A 226 -10.98 0.27 -20.37
N LEU A 227 -10.42 -0.20 -19.26
CA LEU A 227 -11.09 -0.29 -17.95
C LEU A 227 -11.34 1.08 -17.31
N LYS A 228 -10.57 2.11 -17.71
CA LYS A 228 -10.56 3.43 -17.06
C LYS A 228 -10.34 3.33 -15.53
N ALA A 229 -9.54 2.35 -15.12
CA ALA A 229 -9.10 2.21 -13.74
C ALA A 229 -8.27 3.43 -13.31
N VAL A 230 -8.25 3.72 -12.01
CA VAL A 230 -7.36 4.73 -11.45
C VAL A 230 -6.03 4.09 -11.08
N ILE A 231 -4.92 4.75 -11.37
CA ILE A 231 -3.60 4.31 -10.92
C ILE A 231 -3.17 5.19 -9.76
N VAL A 232 -2.91 4.60 -8.60
CA VAL A 232 -2.32 5.30 -7.45
C VAL A 232 -0.89 4.82 -7.32
N THR A 233 0.08 5.68 -7.57
CA THR A 233 1.49 5.30 -7.70
C THR A 233 2.39 6.19 -6.85
N GLN A 234 3.65 5.77 -6.63
CA GLN A 234 4.55 6.40 -5.66
C GLN A 234 5.78 7.00 -6.34
N PRO A 235 5.67 8.22 -6.91
CA PRO A 235 6.83 8.98 -7.37
C PRO A 235 8.04 9.00 -6.43
N PRO A 236 7.92 9.16 -5.09
CA PRO A 236 9.11 9.17 -4.22
C PRO A 236 9.91 7.85 -4.24
N PHE A 237 9.31 6.72 -4.63
CA PHE A 237 10.05 5.46 -4.75
C PHE A 237 11.12 5.54 -5.86
N LEU A 238 10.94 6.37 -6.90
CA LEU A 238 11.99 6.60 -7.88
C LEU A 238 13.21 7.28 -7.26
N TYR A 239 12.98 8.28 -6.40
CA TYR A 239 14.08 9.00 -5.74
C TYR A 239 14.81 8.10 -4.74
N TYR A 240 14.07 7.52 -3.79
CA TYR A 240 14.66 6.78 -2.66
C TYR A 240 15.00 5.31 -2.96
N SER A 241 14.32 4.66 -3.90
CA SER A 241 14.55 3.26 -4.26
C SER A 241 15.08 3.07 -5.68
N GLY A 242 15.29 4.14 -6.45
CA GLY A 242 15.70 4.07 -7.85
C GLY A 242 17.00 3.29 -8.08
N GLU A 243 18.01 3.50 -7.24
CA GLU A 243 19.28 2.77 -7.34
C GLU A 243 19.11 1.27 -7.09
N ARG A 244 18.33 0.92 -6.07
CA ARG A 244 17.96 -0.47 -5.80
C ARG A 244 17.24 -1.08 -7.00
N TYR A 245 16.28 -0.37 -7.60
CA TYR A 245 15.59 -0.87 -8.78
C TYR A 245 16.55 -1.09 -9.97
N LEU A 246 17.49 -0.17 -10.21
CA LEU A 246 18.51 -0.34 -11.26
C LEU A 246 19.40 -1.56 -11.01
N ALA A 247 19.66 -1.90 -9.74
CA ALA A 247 20.48 -3.03 -9.35
C ALA A 247 19.73 -4.37 -9.34
N THR A 248 18.45 -4.40 -8.93
CA THR A 248 17.73 -5.65 -8.62
C THR A 248 16.61 -6.00 -9.59
N VAL A 249 16.02 -5.01 -10.28
CA VAL A 249 14.95 -5.29 -11.26
C VAL A 249 15.60 -5.73 -12.57
N PRO A 250 15.20 -6.87 -13.17
CA PRO A 250 15.71 -7.31 -14.46
C PRO A 250 15.66 -6.22 -15.53
N ALA A 251 16.74 -6.06 -16.31
CA ALA A 251 16.88 -4.98 -17.30
C ALA A 251 15.67 -4.88 -18.26
N ARG A 252 15.08 -6.02 -18.65
CA ARG A 252 13.88 -6.07 -19.52
C ARG A 252 12.63 -5.44 -18.89
N GLN A 253 12.54 -5.43 -17.57
CA GLN A 253 11.43 -4.89 -16.77
C GLN A 253 11.67 -3.44 -16.35
N GLN A 254 12.93 -2.99 -16.26
CA GLN A 254 13.25 -1.62 -15.85
C GLN A 254 12.57 -0.55 -16.72
N GLN A 255 12.37 -0.83 -18.02
CA GLN A 255 11.61 0.03 -18.96
C GLN A 255 10.11 0.18 -18.65
N TRP A 256 9.60 -0.54 -17.66
CA TRP A 256 8.20 -0.53 -17.23
C TRP A 256 7.98 0.15 -15.88
N LEU A 257 9.07 0.56 -15.22
CA LEU A 257 9.05 1.14 -13.88
C LEU A 257 8.38 2.51 -13.87
N TYR A 258 7.24 2.59 -13.18
CA TYR A 258 6.55 3.83 -12.82
C TYR A 258 6.29 4.74 -14.04
N ARG A 259 5.68 4.22 -15.11
CA ARG A 259 5.49 4.94 -16.39
C ARG A 259 4.37 6.00 -16.35
N PHE A 260 4.56 7.04 -15.53
CA PHE A 260 3.58 8.09 -15.27
C PHE A 260 3.02 8.73 -16.54
N LYS A 261 3.91 9.10 -17.48
CA LYS A 261 3.52 9.76 -18.72
C LYS A 261 2.75 8.82 -19.62
N ALA A 262 3.17 7.56 -19.72
CA ALA A 262 2.42 6.56 -20.49
C ALA A 262 1.01 6.33 -19.93
N PHE A 263 0.86 6.27 -18.60
CA PHE A 263 -0.46 6.17 -17.96
C PHE A 263 -1.33 7.39 -18.31
N LEU A 264 -0.83 8.61 -18.11
CA LEU A 264 -1.55 9.84 -18.45
C LEU A 264 -1.92 9.92 -19.93
N ASN A 265 -0.99 9.59 -20.84
CA ASN A 265 -1.24 9.62 -22.28
C ASN A 265 -2.25 8.57 -22.75
N SER A 266 -2.44 7.49 -21.98
CA SER A 266 -3.49 6.50 -22.23
C SER A 266 -4.88 6.92 -21.73
N GLY A 267 -5.00 8.11 -21.15
CA GLY A 267 -6.24 8.67 -20.62
C GLY A 267 -6.62 8.17 -19.23
N LEU A 268 -5.71 7.50 -18.53
CA LEU A 268 -5.92 7.06 -17.14
C LEU A 268 -5.78 8.25 -16.19
N ILE A 269 -6.55 8.22 -15.10
CA ILE A 269 -6.32 9.09 -13.96
C ILE A 269 -5.18 8.50 -13.13
N VAL A 270 -4.17 9.31 -12.85
CA VAL A 270 -2.99 8.92 -12.07
C VAL A 270 -2.91 9.81 -10.83
N ALA A 271 -2.90 9.20 -9.66
CA ALA A 271 -2.69 9.85 -8.37
C ALA A 271 -1.31 9.50 -7.81
N GLY A 272 -0.73 10.43 -7.06
CA GLY A 272 0.56 10.28 -6.38
C GLY A 272 0.34 10.05 -4.89
N SER A 273 1.09 9.12 -4.31
CA SER A 273 1.17 8.92 -2.85
C SER A 273 2.60 8.63 -2.42
N SER A 274 2.86 8.72 -1.11
CA SER A 274 4.15 8.35 -0.53
C SER A 274 4.22 6.90 -0.08
N ASP A 275 3.07 6.27 0.18
CA ASP A 275 2.99 4.99 0.90
C ASP A 275 3.71 5.05 2.26
N CYS A 276 3.64 6.19 2.93
CA CYS A 276 4.24 6.39 4.25
C CYS A 276 3.76 5.30 5.23
N PRO A 277 4.67 4.66 5.99
CA PRO A 277 6.06 5.04 6.21
C PRO A 277 7.10 4.38 5.30
N VAL A 278 6.70 3.70 4.21
CA VAL A 278 7.63 3.00 3.29
C VAL A 278 8.58 3.99 2.60
N ALA A 279 8.06 5.15 2.18
CA ALA A 279 8.88 6.30 1.83
C ALA A 279 8.46 7.55 2.63
N PRO A 280 9.38 8.53 2.80
CA PRO A 280 9.05 9.83 3.36
C PRO A 280 7.85 10.48 2.68
N ASP A 281 7.06 11.21 3.46
CA ASP A 281 5.73 11.70 3.10
C ASP A 281 5.71 13.10 2.49
N ASN A 282 6.86 13.78 2.37
CA ASN A 282 6.93 15.10 1.77
C ASN A 282 6.50 15.07 0.29
N PRO A 283 5.35 15.66 -0.07
CA PRO A 283 4.81 15.58 -1.44
C PRO A 283 5.70 16.29 -2.45
N LEU A 284 6.52 17.27 -2.03
CA LEU A 284 7.45 17.97 -2.92
C LEU A 284 8.53 17.05 -3.48
N VAL A 285 8.99 16.05 -2.70
CA VAL A 285 9.93 15.04 -3.19
C VAL A 285 9.28 14.20 -4.26
N GLY A 286 8.03 13.77 -4.03
CA GLY A 286 7.26 13.03 -5.01
C GLY A 286 6.97 13.81 -6.29
N ILE A 287 6.62 15.09 -6.18
CA ILE A 287 6.43 15.98 -7.33
C ILE A 287 7.74 16.13 -8.11
N CYS A 288 8.85 16.41 -7.42
CA CYS A 288 10.16 16.51 -8.04
C CYS A 288 10.53 15.22 -8.78
N ALA A 289 10.40 14.06 -8.12
CA ALA A 289 10.71 12.76 -8.70
C ALA A 289 9.84 12.44 -9.94
N ALA A 290 8.58 12.85 -9.98
CA ALA A 290 7.73 12.67 -11.16
C ALA A 290 8.18 13.53 -12.35
N VAL A 291 8.69 14.74 -12.08
CA VAL A 291 9.11 15.72 -13.10
C VAL A 291 10.53 15.43 -13.61
N THR A 292 11.47 15.13 -12.72
CA THR A 292 12.88 14.96 -13.05
C THR A 292 13.26 13.52 -13.33
N ARG A 293 12.52 12.58 -12.72
CA ARG A 293 12.82 11.14 -12.64
C ARG A 293 14.26 10.83 -12.23
N GLN A 294 14.82 11.69 -11.38
CA GLN A 294 16.14 11.48 -10.80
C GLN A 294 16.04 10.58 -9.58
N VAL A 295 16.95 9.61 -9.51
CA VAL A 295 17.25 8.85 -8.29
C VAL A 295 18.12 9.73 -7.38
N GLU A 296 18.36 9.30 -6.13
CA GLU A 296 19.12 10.08 -5.15
C GLU A 296 20.53 10.51 -5.61
N SER A 297 21.25 9.69 -6.38
CA SER A 297 22.55 10.06 -6.97
C SER A 297 22.47 11.04 -8.15
N GLY A 298 21.27 11.43 -8.57
CA GLY A 298 21.05 12.35 -9.70
C GLY A 298 20.95 11.67 -11.06
N GLN A 299 21.18 10.34 -11.16
CA GLN A 299 20.93 9.58 -12.38
C GLN A 299 19.44 9.60 -12.74
N GLN A 300 19.12 9.83 -14.02
CA GLN A 300 17.74 9.76 -14.50
C GLN A 300 17.33 8.32 -14.85
N LEU A 301 16.15 7.91 -14.38
CA LEU A 301 15.52 6.64 -14.72
C LEU A 301 14.35 6.89 -15.67
N LEU A 302 14.43 6.37 -16.91
CA LEU A 302 13.41 6.55 -17.95
C LEU A 302 12.97 8.02 -18.15
N PRO A 303 13.87 8.93 -18.55
CA PRO A 303 13.56 10.36 -18.70
C PRO A 303 12.40 10.65 -19.67
N GLN A 304 12.09 9.75 -20.60
CA GLN A 304 10.94 9.86 -21.48
C GLN A 304 9.58 9.79 -20.75
N GLU A 305 9.55 9.25 -19.52
CA GLU A 305 8.37 9.14 -18.66
C GLU A 305 8.19 10.36 -17.73
N CYS A 306 9.01 11.40 -17.85
CA CYS A 306 8.83 12.66 -17.11
C CYS A 306 7.50 13.34 -17.48
N ILE A 307 6.87 13.94 -16.48
CA ILE A 307 5.61 14.68 -16.62
C ILE A 307 5.82 16.17 -16.28
N SER A 308 4.89 17.03 -16.70
CA SER A 308 4.96 18.44 -16.34
C SER A 308 4.74 18.66 -14.84
N VAL A 309 5.21 19.80 -14.30
CA VAL A 309 4.93 20.20 -12.92
C VAL A 309 3.42 20.25 -12.66
N SER A 310 2.62 20.76 -13.61
CA SER A 310 1.15 20.80 -13.47
C SER A 310 0.52 19.42 -13.38
N GLN A 311 0.99 18.44 -14.17
CA GLN A 311 0.54 17.05 -14.08
C GLN A 311 0.95 16.43 -12.74
N ALA A 312 2.17 16.66 -12.28
CA ALA A 312 2.65 16.17 -10.99
C ALA A 312 1.88 16.79 -9.82
N MET A 313 1.57 18.09 -9.86
CA MET A 313 0.71 18.73 -8.85
C MET A 313 -0.70 18.14 -8.85
N ALA A 314 -1.28 17.86 -10.02
CA ALA A 314 -2.60 17.21 -10.12
C ALA A 314 -2.59 15.81 -9.49
N MET A 315 -1.50 15.04 -9.66
CA MET A 315 -1.34 13.73 -9.01
C MET A 315 -1.51 13.80 -7.49
N TYR A 316 -0.99 14.85 -6.84
CA TYR A 316 -1.03 15.03 -5.37
C TYR A 316 -2.23 15.86 -4.87
N THR A 317 -3.12 16.30 -5.77
CA THR A 317 -4.27 17.16 -5.43
C THR A 317 -5.56 16.62 -6.03
N THR A 318 -5.95 17.09 -7.21
CA THR A 318 -7.24 16.76 -7.84
C THR A 318 -7.37 15.29 -8.17
N ASN A 319 -6.30 14.64 -8.62
CA ASN A 319 -6.34 13.21 -8.98
C ASN A 319 -6.37 12.34 -7.73
N ALA A 320 -5.60 12.69 -6.69
CA ALA A 320 -5.67 12.01 -5.39
C ALA A 320 -7.04 12.15 -4.73
N ALA A 321 -7.72 13.30 -4.90
CA ALA A 321 -9.09 13.48 -4.41
C ALA A 321 -10.14 12.72 -5.26
N TYR A 322 -9.86 12.51 -6.55
CA TYR A 322 -10.74 11.73 -7.44
C TYR A 322 -10.63 10.22 -7.19
N ALA A 323 -9.41 9.76 -6.90
CA ALA A 323 -9.01 8.38 -6.65
C ALA A 323 -9.53 7.83 -5.33
#